data_AF-A0A0L6W2X2-F1
#
_entry.id   AF-A0A0L6W2X2-F1
#
_cell.length_a   1.000
_cell.length_b   1.000
_cell.length_c   1.000
_cell.angle_alpha   90.00
_cell.angle_beta   90.00
_cell.angle_gamma   90.00
#
_symmetry.space_group_name_H-M   'P 1'
#
loop_
_entity.id
_entity.type
_entity.pdbx_description
1 polymer ?
#
loop_
_entity_poly.entity_id
_entity_poly.type
_entity_poly.pdbx_seq_one_letter_code
_entity_poly.pdbx_strand_id
1 'polypeptide(L)'
;MINGKKIQALRKTKGFSLRQISQLANGQISPSYLSEIENGKVKNPSKKIARALAKALGVREFELFTFDDYVEGEFKMCKYRMEYPTMNGWVYYCDLVARGKNITKKELEEVGCTEVERAKCKQMMELTCGMGIVPEPRE
;
A
#
# COMPACT_ATOMS: atom_id res chain seq x y z
N MET A 1 4.75 -0.93 -9.92
CA MET A 1 4.42 0.18 -10.86
C MET A 1 2.92 0.51 -10.75
N ILE A 2 2.34 1.50 -11.44
CA ILE A 2 0.88 1.73 -11.35
C ILE A 2 0.09 0.63 -12.09
N ASN A 3 -1.00 0.13 -11.52
CA ASN A 3 -1.84 -0.90 -12.12
C ASN A 3 -2.98 -0.28 -12.94
N GLY A 4 -2.74 -0.06 -14.23
CA GLY A 4 -3.73 0.52 -15.15
C GLY A 4 -5.05 -0.26 -15.22
N LYS A 5 -4.99 -1.60 -15.21
CA LYS A 5 -6.21 -2.44 -15.26
C LYS A 5 -7.05 -2.31 -14.01
N LYS A 6 -6.42 -2.26 -12.84
CA LYS A 6 -7.10 -2.03 -11.56
C LYS A 6 -7.75 -0.65 -11.51
N ILE A 7 -7.04 0.39 -11.98
CA ILE A 7 -7.59 1.75 -12.09
C ILE A 7 -8.84 1.76 -12.98
N GLN A 8 -8.76 1.11 -14.13
CA GLN A 8 -9.90 1.01 -15.05
C GLN A 8 -11.09 0.31 -14.41
N ALA A 9 -10.85 -0.79 -13.68
CA ALA A 9 -11.89 -1.52 -12.97
C ALA A 9 -12.55 -0.63 -11.90
N LEU A 10 -11.76 0.01 -11.02
CA LEU A 10 -12.25 0.94 -10.00
C LEU A 10 -13.11 2.06 -10.59
N ARG A 11 -12.65 2.67 -11.68
CA ARG A 11 -13.40 3.73 -12.38
C ARG A 11 -14.74 3.22 -12.89
N LYS A 12 -14.75 2.06 -13.58
CA LYS A 12 -15.97 1.47 -14.15
C LYS A 12 -16.96 1.02 -13.07
N THR A 13 -16.49 0.39 -11.99
CA THR A 13 -17.33 -0.02 -10.86
C THR A 13 -18.00 1.17 -10.19
N LYS A 14 -17.33 2.33 -10.13
CA LYS A 14 -17.91 3.58 -9.62
C LYS A 14 -18.73 4.35 -10.66
N GLY A 15 -18.89 3.84 -11.88
CA GLY A 15 -19.69 4.46 -12.93
C GLY A 15 -19.09 5.74 -13.55
N PHE A 16 -17.80 6.01 -13.34
CA PHE A 16 -17.17 7.22 -13.85
C PHE A 16 -16.70 7.05 -15.30
N SER A 17 -16.94 8.07 -16.12
CA SER A 17 -16.28 8.25 -17.42
C SER A 17 -14.87 8.82 -17.24
N LEU A 18 -14.04 8.73 -18.28
CA LEU A 18 -12.70 9.35 -18.29
C LEU A 18 -12.78 10.88 -18.08
N ARG A 19 -13.80 11.53 -18.64
CA ARG A 19 -14.03 12.97 -18.48
C ARG A 19 -14.40 13.34 -17.04
N GLN A 20 -15.23 12.52 -16.37
CA GLN A 20 -15.58 12.75 -14.97
C GLN A 20 -14.37 12.63 -14.05
N ILE A 21 -13.50 11.63 -14.25
CA ILE A 21 -12.26 11.54 -13.46
C ILE A 21 -11.36 12.74 -13.71
N SER A 22 -11.25 13.21 -14.96
CA SER A 22 -10.48 14.41 -15.28
C SER A 22 -10.99 15.65 -14.52
N GLN A 23 -12.31 15.83 -14.46
CA GLN A 23 -12.96 16.90 -13.70
C GLN A 23 -12.73 16.75 -12.19
N LEU A 24 -12.91 15.55 -11.63
CA LEU A 24 -12.68 15.26 -10.22
C LEU A 24 -11.21 15.42 -9.81
N ALA A 25 -10.29 15.24 -10.75
CA ALA A 25 -8.87 15.50 -10.59
C ALA A 25 -8.50 16.98 -10.85
N ASN A 26 -9.48 17.89 -10.92
CA ASN A 26 -9.30 19.32 -11.20
C ASN A 26 -8.48 19.59 -12.48
N GLY A 27 -8.67 18.79 -13.52
CA GLY A 27 -7.95 18.92 -14.79
C GLY A 27 -6.48 18.50 -14.75
N GLN A 28 -5.97 18.01 -13.61
CA GLN A 28 -4.58 17.56 -13.48
C GLN A 28 -4.28 16.31 -14.33
N ILE A 29 -5.31 15.58 -14.73
CA ILE A 29 -5.22 14.36 -15.53
C ILE A 29 -6.16 14.54 -16.72
N SER A 30 -5.64 14.54 -17.94
CA SER A 30 -6.49 14.59 -19.14
C SER A 30 -7.15 13.23 -19.41
N PRO A 31 -8.31 13.18 -20.10
CA PRO A 31 -8.95 11.91 -20.46
C PRO A 31 -8.02 10.99 -21.28
N SER A 32 -7.22 11.56 -22.18
CA SER A 32 -6.24 10.82 -22.99
C SER A 32 -5.13 10.23 -22.12
N TYR A 33 -4.57 11.02 -21.20
CA TYR A 33 -3.52 10.55 -20.31
C TYR A 33 -4.02 9.48 -19.33
N LEU A 34 -5.25 9.61 -18.82
CA LEU A 34 -5.89 8.56 -18.03
C LEU A 34 -6.08 7.27 -18.84
N SER A 35 -6.49 7.38 -20.11
CA SER A 35 -6.57 6.22 -21.02
C SER A 35 -5.21 5.55 -21.23
N GLU A 36 -4.14 6.33 -21.37
CA GLU A 36 -2.78 5.80 -21.47
C GLU A 36 -2.34 5.04 -20.21
N ILE A 37 -2.70 5.55 -19.02
CA ILE A 37 -2.50 4.85 -17.74
C ILE A 37 -3.29 3.53 -17.72
N GLU A 38 -4.59 3.56 -18.02
CA GLU A 38 -5.46 2.37 -17.97
C GLU A 38 -5.03 1.26 -18.94
N ASN A 39 -4.45 1.65 -20.07
CA ASN A 39 -3.94 0.72 -21.07
C ASN A 39 -2.47 0.32 -20.84
N GLY A 40 -1.84 0.80 -19.76
CA GLY A 40 -0.47 0.42 -19.38
C GLY A 40 0.63 1.06 -20.23
N LYS A 41 0.30 2.07 -21.05
CA LYS A 41 1.29 2.88 -21.79
C LYS A 41 2.08 3.77 -20.82
N VAL A 42 1.40 4.29 -19.81
CA VAL A 42 2.02 5.05 -18.71
C VAL A 42 1.99 4.20 -17.45
N LYS A 43 3.16 3.74 -17.01
CA LYS A 43 3.30 2.88 -15.83
C LYS A 43 3.85 3.60 -14.59
N ASN A 44 4.55 4.71 -14.80
CA ASN A 44 5.22 5.49 -13.75
C ASN A 44 4.83 6.99 -13.85
N PRO A 45 3.57 7.34 -13.53
CA PRO A 45 3.18 8.75 -13.44
C PRO A 45 3.86 9.44 -12.23
N SER A 46 3.89 10.77 -12.24
CA SER A 46 4.43 11.51 -11.09
C SER A 46 3.58 11.32 -9.84
N LYS A 47 4.18 11.50 -8.65
CA LYS A 47 3.45 11.43 -7.36
C LYS A 47 2.24 12.38 -7.32
N LYS A 48 2.34 13.55 -7.97
CA LYS A 48 1.24 14.52 -8.08
C LYS A 48 0.04 13.93 -8.83
N ILE A 49 0.29 13.24 -9.94
CA ILE A 49 -0.76 12.56 -10.72
C ILE A 49 -1.37 11.40 -9.93
N ALA A 50 -0.54 10.56 -9.29
CA ALA A 50 -1.02 9.44 -8.50
C ALA A 50 -1.96 9.90 -7.37
N ARG A 51 -1.59 10.97 -6.65
CA ARG A 51 -2.42 11.63 -5.63
C ARG A 51 -3.75 12.12 -6.18
N ALA A 52 -3.71 12.84 -7.29
CA ALA A 52 -4.90 13.39 -7.93
C ALA A 52 -5.87 12.27 -8.35
N LEU A 53 -5.32 11.19 -8.91
CA LEU A 53 -6.09 10.03 -9.33
C LEU A 53 -6.72 9.29 -8.14
N ALA A 54 -5.94 9.07 -7.07
CA ALA A 54 -6.43 8.43 -5.85
C ALA A 54 -7.56 9.22 -5.21
N LYS A 55 -7.39 10.55 -5.12
CA LYS A 55 -8.42 11.47 -4.61
C LYS A 55 -9.68 11.45 -5.48
N ALA A 56 -9.53 11.52 -6.80
CA ALA A 56 -10.66 11.50 -7.74
C ALA A 56 -11.42 10.16 -7.71
N LEU A 57 -10.70 9.05 -7.52
CA LEU A 57 -11.30 7.74 -7.38
C LEU A 57 -11.78 7.47 -5.95
N GLY A 58 -11.46 8.28 -4.95
CA GLY A 58 -11.80 8.04 -3.55
C GLY A 58 -11.22 6.73 -3.02
N VAL A 59 -9.93 6.49 -3.25
CA VAL A 59 -9.17 5.32 -2.78
C VAL A 59 -7.83 5.76 -2.19
N ARG A 60 -7.13 4.87 -1.47
CA ARG A 60 -5.77 5.14 -0.98
C ARG A 60 -4.76 5.07 -2.14
N GLU A 61 -3.72 5.90 -2.12
CA GLU A 61 -2.73 5.97 -3.21
C GLU A 61 -2.11 4.60 -3.54
N PHE A 62 -1.76 3.81 -2.52
CA PHE A 62 -1.14 2.51 -2.72
C PHE A 62 -2.06 1.52 -3.45
N GLU A 63 -3.38 1.70 -3.39
CA GLU A 63 -4.33 0.83 -4.09
C GLU A 63 -4.21 0.96 -5.61
N LEU A 64 -3.63 2.04 -6.11
CA LEU A 64 -3.41 2.24 -7.54
C LEU A 64 -2.26 1.40 -8.09
N PHE A 65 -1.39 0.83 -7.25
CA PHE A 65 -0.15 0.18 -7.69
C PHE A 65 -0.27 -1.35 -7.80
N THR A 66 0.52 -1.96 -8.69
CA THR A 66 0.82 -3.39 -8.69
C THR A 66 1.81 -3.67 -7.58
N PHE A 67 1.59 -4.76 -6.85
CA PHE A 67 2.58 -5.31 -5.93
C PHE A 67 3.56 -6.27 -6.61
N ASP A 68 3.45 -6.42 -7.94
CA ASP A 68 4.24 -7.38 -8.73
C ASP A 68 5.66 -6.88 -9.08
N ASP A 69 5.95 -5.59 -8.93
CA ASP A 69 7.29 -5.02 -9.16
C ASP A 69 7.92 -4.57 -7.83
N TYR A 70 8.26 -5.54 -6.98
CA TYR A 70 9.33 -5.39 -6.00
C TYR A 70 10.67 -5.55 -6.73
N VAL A 71 11.26 -4.45 -7.16
CA VAL A 71 12.68 -4.42 -7.53
C VAL A 71 13.48 -4.46 -6.23
N GLU A 72 14.55 -5.26 -6.21
CA GLU A 72 15.37 -5.55 -5.03
C GLU A 72 15.64 -4.34 -4.14
N GLY A 73 15.36 -4.51 -2.84
CA GLY A 73 15.72 -3.54 -1.82
C GLY A 73 14.74 -2.39 -1.65
N GLU A 74 13.48 -2.65 -1.29
CA GLU A 74 12.77 -1.94 -0.22
C GLU A 74 11.34 -2.48 -0.03
N PHE A 75 11.10 -2.99 1.17
CA PHE A 75 9.80 -3.18 1.83
C PHE A 75 8.87 -4.32 1.37
N LYS A 76 9.26 -5.60 1.39
CA LYS A 76 8.28 -6.70 1.28
C LYS A 76 7.13 -6.49 2.27
N MET A 77 5.88 -6.45 1.78
CA MET A 77 4.72 -6.42 2.65
C MET A 77 4.64 -7.76 3.38
N CYS A 78 5.13 -7.79 4.62
CA CYS A 78 5.06 -8.97 5.48
C CYS A 78 3.60 -9.42 5.59
N LYS A 79 3.32 -10.70 5.31
CA LYS A 79 1.96 -11.29 5.38
C LYS A 79 1.32 -11.22 6.77
N TYR A 80 2.13 -10.93 7.79
CA TYR A 80 1.71 -10.78 9.18
C TYR A 80 1.64 -9.31 9.63
N ARG A 81 1.96 -8.35 8.76
CA ARG A 81 1.73 -6.94 9.06
C ARG A 81 0.25 -6.64 8.84
N MET A 82 -0.42 -6.27 9.91
CA MET A 82 -1.83 -5.95 9.91
C MET A 82 -2.02 -4.45 10.14
N GLU A 83 -3.00 -3.89 9.44
CA GLU A 83 -3.46 -2.51 9.59
C GLU A 83 -4.85 -2.51 10.22
N TYR A 84 -5.07 -1.63 11.20
CA TYR A 84 -6.42 -1.38 11.70
C TYR A 84 -6.64 0.10 12.01
N PRO A 85 -7.84 0.62 11.77
CA PRO A 85 -8.18 1.98 12.14
C PRO A 85 -8.48 2.07 13.64
N THR A 86 -7.99 3.13 14.27
CA THR A 86 -8.33 3.51 15.66
C THR A 86 -8.88 4.95 15.67
N MET A 87 -9.38 5.39 16.84
CA MET A 87 -9.80 6.79 17.03
C MET A 87 -8.65 7.80 16.78
N ASN A 88 -7.39 7.37 16.92
CA ASN A 88 -6.20 8.21 16.77
C ASN A 88 -5.50 8.02 15.41
N GLY A 89 -6.16 7.36 14.45
CA GLY A 89 -5.61 7.08 13.13
C GLY A 89 -5.26 5.62 12.91
N TRP A 90 -4.53 5.36 11.83
CA TRP A 90 -4.14 4.02 11.41
C TRP A 90 -2.97 3.53 12.21
N VAL A 91 -3.08 2.29 12.69
CA VAL A 91 -2.00 1.64 13.42
C VAL A 91 -1.60 0.34 12.73
N TYR A 92 -0.31 0.03 12.81
CA TYR A 92 0.29 -1.16 12.21
C TYR A 92 0.80 -2.06 13.32
N TYR A 93 0.56 -3.36 13.22
CA TYR A 93 1.05 -4.35 14.18
C TYR A 93 1.45 -5.66 13.50
N CYS A 94 2.27 -6.43 14.19
CA CYS A 94 2.65 -7.77 13.78
C CYS A 94 1.70 -8.82 14.38
N ASP A 95 0.93 -9.50 13.53
CA ASP A 95 -0.03 -10.54 13.92
C ASP A 95 0.64 -11.75 14.60
N LEU A 96 1.88 -12.07 14.20
CA LEU A 96 2.65 -13.16 14.83
C LEU A 96 2.86 -12.90 16.31
N VAL A 97 3.30 -11.68 16.63
CA VAL A 97 3.63 -11.32 18.01
C VAL A 97 2.35 -11.09 18.80
N ALA A 98 1.35 -10.42 18.22
CA ALA A 98 0.06 -10.21 18.85
C ALA A 98 -0.66 -11.54 19.21
N ARG A 99 -0.52 -12.58 18.39
CA ARG A 99 -1.08 -13.91 18.66
C ARG A 99 -0.16 -14.84 19.46
N GLY A 100 1.06 -14.41 19.77
CA GLY A 100 2.06 -15.24 20.45
C GLY A 100 2.34 -16.56 19.71
N LYS A 101 2.33 -16.55 18.37
CA LYS A 101 2.63 -17.76 17.59
C LYS A 101 4.10 -18.11 17.71
N ASN A 102 4.37 -19.35 18.10
CA ASN A 102 5.71 -19.92 18.04
C ASN A 102 6.06 -20.20 16.57
N ILE A 103 7.00 -19.44 16.03
CA ILE A 103 7.51 -19.61 14.68
C ILE A 103 9.01 -19.86 14.77
N THR A 104 9.51 -20.78 13.96
CA THR A 104 10.92 -21.13 13.90
C THR A 104 11.73 -20.11 13.10
N LYS A 105 13.04 -20.05 13.32
CA LYS A 105 13.96 -19.19 12.56
C LYS A 105 13.87 -19.42 11.05
N LYS A 106 13.73 -20.69 10.62
CA LYS A 106 13.58 -21.07 9.22
C LYS A 106 12.27 -20.51 8.62
N GLU A 107 11.16 -20.60 9.35
CA GLU A 107 9.88 -20.05 8.91
C GLU A 107 9.89 -18.51 8.86
N LEU A 108 10.67 -17.84 9.72
CA LEU A 108 10.91 -16.39 9.62
C LEU A 108 11.68 -16.03 8.35
N GLU A 109 12.73 -16.78 8.03
CA GLU A 109 13.54 -16.59 6.83
C GLU A 109 12.72 -16.83 5.55
N GLU A 110 11.86 -17.84 5.53
CA GLU A 110 10.95 -18.15 4.40
C GLU A 110 9.95 -17.02 4.11
N VAL A 111 9.51 -16.28 5.13
CA VAL A 111 8.62 -15.11 4.95
C VAL A 111 9.39 -13.81 4.75
N GLY A 112 10.72 -13.88 4.65
CA GLY A 112 11.61 -12.73 4.48
C GLY A 112 11.90 -11.95 5.77
N CYS A 113 11.38 -12.38 6.92
CA CYS A 113 11.50 -11.68 8.20
C CYS A 113 12.92 -11.76 8.78
N THR A 114 13.82 -10.94 8.21
CA THR A 114 15.19 -10.73 8.69
C THR A 114 15.25 -9.79 9.89
N GLU A 115 16.39 -9.74 10.57
CA GLU A 115 16.61 -8.79 11.68
C GLU A 115 16.49 -7.33 11.23
N VAL A 116 17.03 -7.00 10.06
CA VAL A 116 16.93 -5.67 9.44
C VAL A 116 15.46 -5.32 9.17
N GLU A 117 14.68 -6.27 8.66
CA GLU A 117 13.24 -6.05 8.44
C GLU A 117 12.45 -5.95 9.75
N ARG A 118 12.81 -6.70 10.79
CA ARG A 118 12.19 -6.58 12.12
C ARG A 118 12.45 -5.22 12.74
N ALA A 119 13.66 -4.67 12.61
CA ALA A 119 13.97 -3.34 13.08
C ALA A 119 13.11 -2.27 12.38
N LYS A 120 12.95 -2.37 11.05
CA LYS A 120 12.05 -1.48 10.28
C LYS A 120 10.59 -1.64 10.71
N CYS A 121 10.12 -2.86 10.93
CA CYS A 121 8.77 -3.12 11.44
C CYS A 121 8.59 -2.52 12.83
N LYS A 122 9.55 -2.70 13.74
CA LYS A 122 9.53 -2.15 15.09
C LYS A 122 9.40 -0.63 15.06
N GLN A 123 10.25 0.05 14.30
CA GLN A 123 10.19 1.50 14.13
C GLN A 123 8.81 1.97 13.61
N MET A 124 8.23 1.27 12.62
CA MET A 124 6.91 1.60 12.08
C MET A 124 5.78 1.35 13.10
N MET A 125 5.86 0.28 13.89
CA MET A 125 4.90 -0.02 14.96
C MET A 125 4.99 1.02 16.07
N GLU A 126 6.20 1.42 16.50
CA GLU A 126 6.41 2.45 17.52
C GLU A 126 5.83 3.80 17.10
N LEU A 127 5.99 4.17 15.83
CA LEU A 127 5.45 5.41 15.27
C LEU A 127 3.92 5.45 15.20
N THR A 128 3.26 4.29 15.13
CA THR A 128 1.81 4.23 14.87
C THR A 128 0.99 3.72 16.05
N CYS A 129 1.47 2.72 16.79
CA CYS A 129 0.85 2.21 18.01
C CYS A 129 1.32 2.93 19.29
N GLY A 130 2.45 3.64 19.25
CA GLY A 130 3.14 4.14 20.44
C GLY A 130 4.00 3.05 21.11
N MET A 131 5.13 3.44 21.71
CA MET A 131 6.17 2.52 22.22
C MET A 131 5.66 1.46 23.21
N GLY A 132 4.59 1.73 23.97
CA GLY A 132 4.06 0.83 25.01
C GLY A 132 3.14 -0.30 24.53
N ILE A 133 2.76 -0.33 23.25
CA ILE A 133 1.84 -1.34 22.68
C ILE A 133 2.56 -2.24 21.67
N VAL A 134 3.82 -1.96 21.35
CA VAL A 134 4.58 -2.76 20.41
C VAL A 134 4.88 -4.12 21.04
N PRO A 135 4.30 -5.20 20.50
CA PRO A 135 4.46 -6.51 21.12
C PRO A 135 5.91 -6.98 20.91
N GLU A 136 6.55 -7.45 21.98
CA GLU A 136 7.92 -7.97 21.93
C GLU A 136 7.94 -9.42 21.45
N PRO A 137 8.90 -9.81 20.60
CA PRO A 137 9.10 -11.21 20.24
C PRO A 137 9.36 -12.03 21.52
N ARG A 138 8.74 -13.21 21.62
CA ARG A 138 9.12 -14.19 22.64
C ARG A 138 10.44 -14.83 22.21
N GLU A 139 11.40 -14.89 23.12
CA GLU A 139 12.69 -15.59 22.95
C GLU A 139 12.51 -17.10 22.81
#